data_AF-A0A382LVL2-F1
#
_entry.id   AF-A0A382LVL2-F1
#
_cell.length_a   1.000
_cell.length_b   1.000
_cell.length_c   1.000
_cell.angle_alpha   90.00
_cell.angle_beta   90.00
_cell.angle_gamma   90.00
#
_symmetry.space_group_name_H-M   'P 1'
#
loop_
_entity.id
_entity.type
_entity.pdbx_description
1 polymer ?
#
loop_
_entity_poly.entity_id
_entity_poly.type
_entity_poly.pdbx_seq_one_letter_code
_entity_poly.pdbx_strand_id
1 'polypeptide(L)'
;MAGASAWTEKDGTFVDGLGRLQRVRAAVAPPGEARPDFWILAALWHGGPNRDSPDQAFSRLARSTSDGPFSRTDYGVLESRSSPAAGVAFGGGWTSHLQRRGLIPVEDHAKRR
;
A
#
# COMPACT_ATOMS: atom_id res chain seq x y z
N MET A 1 -4.85 21.83 -5.95
CA MET A 1 -6.13 21.39 -5.33
C MET A 1 -5.77 20.29 -4.35
N ALA A 2 -6.15 20.41 -3.07
CA ALA A 2 -5.94 19.34 -2.10
C ALA A 2 -6.75 18.11 -2.54
N GLY A 3 -6.10 16.96 -2.64
CA GLY A 3 -6.69 15.71 -3.13
C GLY A 3 -6.20 14.50 -2.33
N ALA A 4 -6.74 13.33 -2.63
CA ALA A 4 -6.22 12.08 -2.07
C ALA A 4 -4.94 11.67 -2.80
N SER A 5 -3.98 11.13 -2.06
CA SER A 5 -2.75 10.57 -2.63
C SER A 5 -3.05 9.31 -3.46
N ALA A 6 -2.35 9.14 -4.58
CA ALA A 6 -2.42 7.92 -5.37
C ALA A 6 -1.90 6.69 -4.59
N TRP A 7 -2.18 5.48 -5.08
CA TRP A 7 -1.74 4.25 -4.41
C TRP A 7 -0.21 4.14 -4.27
N THR A 8 0.55 4.75 -5.18
CA THR A 8 2.02 4.82 -5.14
C THR A 8 2.57 5.84 -4.15
N GLU A 9 1.72 6.66 -3.54
CA GLU A 9 2.10 7.80 -2.68
C GLU A 9 1.78 7.56 -1.20
N LYS A 10 1.21 6.39 -0.88
CA LYS A 10 0.76 6.05 0.47
C LYS A 10 1.17 4.65 0.89
N ASP A 11 1.27 4.48 2.19
CA ASP A 11 1.32 3.17 2.82
C ASP A 11 -0.08 2.58 2.95
N GLY A 12 -0.24 1.33 2.56
CA GLY A 12 -1.44 0.56 2.84
C GLY A 12 -1.31 -0.93 2.53
N THR A 13 -2.46 -1.56 2.33
CA THR A 13 -2.59 -2.96 1.93
C THR A 13 -3.69 -3.11 0.88
N PHE A 14 -3.53 -4.07 -0.03
CA PHE A 14 -4.55 -4.49 -0.99
C PHE A 14 -4.78 -5.99 -0.92
N VAL A 15 -5.99 -6.43 -1.24
CA VAL A 15 -6.31 -7.83 -1.49
C VAL A 15 -6.48 -7.99 -2.99
N ASP A 16 -5.74 -8.94 -3.59
CA ASP A 16 -5.85 -9.22 -5.02
C ASP A 16 -7.07 -10.10 -5.35
N GLY A 17 -7.30 -10.34 -6.65
CA GLY A 17 -8.40 -11.19 -7.11
C GLY A 17 -8.32 -12.66 -6.67
N LEU A 18 -7.19 -13.10 -6.11
CA LEU A 18 -6.98 -14.43 -5.54
C LEU A 18 -7.09 -14.43 -4.01
N GLY A 19 -7.51 -13.31 -3.41
CA GLY A 19 -7.68 -13.19 -1.96
C GLY A 19 -6.36 -13.01 -1.19
N ARG A 20 -5.23 -12.74 -1.86
CA ARG A 20 -3.95 -12.56 -1.18
C ARG A 20 -3.80 -11.13 -0.72
N LEU A 21 -3.48 -10.98 0.56
CA LEU A 21 -3.14 -9.70 1.15
C LEU A 21 -1.71 -9.29 0.81
N GLN A 22 -1.54 -8.07 0.31
CA GLN A 22 -0.25 -7.50 -0.08
C GLN A 22 -0.06 -6.12 0.52
N ARG A 23 1.19 -5.83 0.90
CA ARG A 23 1.64 -4.55 1.44
C ARG A 23 2.09 -3.62 0.30
N VAL A 24 1.67 -2.36 0.33
CA VAL A 24 2.08 -1.31 -0.62
C VAL A 24 2.78 -0.19 0.12
N ARG A 25 3.98 0.19 -0.32
CA ARG A 25 4.74 1.31 0.25
C ARG A 25 4.62 2.55 -0.61
N ALA A 26 4.71 3.72 0.02
CA ALA A 26 4.90 4.97 -0.69
C ALA A 26 6.22 4.90 -1.48
N ALA A 27 6.13 5.01 -2.80
CA ALA A 27 7.27 5.06 -3.72
C ALA A 27 7.75 6.50 -3.94
N VAL A 28 6.82 7.44 -3.86
CA VAL A 28 7.06 8.88 -4.00
C VAL A 28 6.21 9.64 -2.97
N ALA A 29 6.57 10.88 -2.69
CA ALA A 29 5.75 11.74 -1.84
C ALA A 29 4.47 12.17 -2.59
N PRO A 30 3.33 12.34 -1.89
CA PRO A 30 2.14 12.93 -2.49
C PRO A 30 2.42 14.33 -3.05
N PRO A 31 1.86 14.70 -4.21
CA PRO A 31 2.10 16.00 -4.82
C PRO A 31 1.36 17.12 -4.06
N GLY A 32 2.05 18.24 -3.85
CA GLY A 32 1.49 19.45 -3.25
C GLY A 32 0.86 19.20 -1.88
N GLU A 33 -0.44 19.48 -1.76
CA GLU A 33 -1.20 19.33 -0.52
C GLU A 33 -1.96 18.00 -0.43
N ALA A 34 -1.70 17.05 -1.34
CA ALA A 34 -2.34 15.75 -1.28
C ALA A 34 -2.02 15.03 0.04
N ARG A 35 -2.98 14.24 0.52
CA ARG A 35 -2.86 13.49 1.78
C ARG A 35 -3.34 12.04 1.59
N PRO A 36 -2.78 11.08 2.35
CA PRO A 36 -3.30 9.72 2.39
C PRO A 36 -4.77 9.69 2.81
N ASP A 37 -5.53 8.79 2.21
CA ASP A 37 -6.95 8.57 2.50
C ASP A 37 -7.17 8.30 3.99
N PHE A 38 -6.26 7.53 4.59
CA PHE A 38 -6.28 7.25 6.03
C PHE A 38 -6.22 8.53 6.88
N TRP A 39 -5.40 9.51 6.46
CA TRP A 39 -5.32 10.83 7.07
C TRP A 39 -6.59 11.65 6.87
N ILE A 40 -7.11 11.68 5.64
CA ILE A 40 -8.32 12.42 5.28
C ILE A 40 -9.51 11.93 6.13
N LEU A 41 -9.66 10.62 6.27
CA LEU A 41 -10.74 10.01 7.05
C LEU A 41 -10.66 10.37 8.55
N ALA A 42 -9.45 10.39 9.12
CA ALA A 42 -9.26 10.83 10.51
C ALA A 42 -9.58 12.32 10.70
N ALA A 43 -9.13 13.15 9.76
CA ALA A 43 -9.42 14.59 9.80
C ALA A 43 -10.93 14.85 9.73
N LEU A 44 -11.67 14.10 8.91
CA LEU A 44 -13.13 14.20 8.82
C LEU A 44 -13.85 13.65 10.05
N TRP A 45 -13.35 12.55 10.63
CA TRP A 45 -14.02 11.87 11.74
C TRP A 45 -13.84 12.59 13.08
N HIS A 46 -12.62 13.02 13.40
CA HIS A 46 -12.30 13.60 14.71
C HIS A 46 -11.49 14.90 14.65
N GLY A 47 -11.44 15.57 13.48
CA GLY A 47 -10.88 16.91 13.35
C GLY A 47 -9.36 16.99 13.45
N GLY A 48 -8.65 15.87 13.29
CA GLY A 48 -7.20 15.82 13.45
C GLY A 48 -6.55 14.60 12.79
N PRO A 49 -5.22 14.49 12.85
CA PRO A 49 -4.50 13.36 12.26
C PRO A 49 -4.91 12.04 12.92
N ASN A 50 -4.59 10.92 12.27
CA ASN A 50 -4.78 9.59 12.85
C ASN A 50 -4.02 9.47 14.16
N ARG A 51 -4.66 8.88 15.16
CA ARG A 51 -4.02 8.53 16.43
C ARG A 51 -3.00 7.39 16.25
N ASP A 52 -3.31 6.49 15.33
CA ASP A 52 -2.46 5.34 14.99
C ASP A 52 -1.68 5.62 13.72
N SER A 53 -0.49 5.01 13.62
CA SER A 53 0.13 4.79 12.31
C SER A 53 -0.71 3.81 11.46
N PRO A 54 -0.55 3.79 10.12
CA PRO A 54 -1.22 2.81 9.27
C PRO A 54 -1.02 1.36 9.72
N ASP A 55 0.20 1.00 10.16
CA ASP A 55 0.51 -0.33 10.69
C ASP A 55 -0.22 -0.63 12.00
N GLN A 56 -0.28 0.32 12.93
CA GLN A 56 -0.98 0.15 14.20
C GLN A 56 -2.49 -0.03 13.99
N ALA A 57 -3.09 0.76 13.10
CA ALA A 57 -4.50 0.64 12.75
C ALA A 57 -4.79 -0.69 12.05
N PHE A 58 -3.93 -1.08 11.11
CA PHE A 58 -4.02 -2.36 10.43
C PHE A 58 -3.90 -3.54 11.41
N SER A 59 -2.92 -3.51 12.30
CA SER A 59 -2.71 -4.50 13.35
C SER A 59 -3.89 -4.60 14.31
N ARG A 60 -4.59 -3.49 14.59
CA ARG A 60 -5.83 -3.51 15.37
C ARG A 60 -6.96 -4.19 14.61
N LEU A 61 -7.15 -3.84 13.34
CA LEU A 61 -8.15 -4.46 12.47
C LEU A 61 -7.90 -5.98 12.36
N ALA A 62 -6.67 -6.38 12.05
CA ALA A 62 -6.26 -7.78 11.91
C ALA A 62 -6.49 -8.64 13.17
N ARG A 63 -6.39 -8.03 14.36
CA ARG A 63 -6.69 -8.68 15.64
C ARG A 63 -8.18 -8.74 15.94
N SER A 64 -8.98 -7.83 15.38
CA SER A 64 -10.44 -7.80 15.56
C SER A 64 -11.18 -8.84 14.71
N THR A 65 -10.51 -9.42 13.71
CA THR A 65 -11.10 -10.43 12.82
C THR A 65 -10.56 -11.82 13.13
N SER A 66 -11.44 -12.80 13.25
CA SER A 66 -11.08 -14.20 13.52
C SER A 66 -10.65 -14.98 12.28
N ASP A 67 -11.10 -14.57 11.10
CA ASP A 67 -10.88 -15.23 9.81
C ASP A 67 -10.62 -14.23 8.66
N GLY A 68 -10.42 -14.73 7.45
CA GLY A 68 -10.18 -13.90 6.28
C GLY A 68 -8.72 -13.42 6.11
N PRO A 69 -8.45 -12.67 5.04
CA PRO A 69 -7.09 -12.41 4.54
C PRO A 69 -6.25 -11.50 5.46
N PHE A 70 -6.89 -10.79 6.39
CA PHE A 70 -6.24 -9.89 7.33
C PHE A 70 -6.09 -10.49 8.74
N SER A 71 -6.64 -11.68 9.01
CA SER A 71 -6.60 -12.26 10.36
C SER A 71 -5.16 -12.54 10.79
N ARG A 72 -4.83 -12.15 12.03
CA ARG A 72 -3.54 -12.46 12.69
C ARG A 72 -2.29 -12.06 11.88
N THR A 73 -2.36 -10.97 11.11
CA THR A 73 -1.22 -10.43 10.37
C THR A 73 -0.97 -8.97 10.75
N ASP A 74 0.22 -8.47 10.47
CA ASP A 74 0.61 -7.08 10.57
C ASP A 74 1.58 -6.74 9.42
N TYR A 75 2.08 -5.50 9.36
CA TYR A 75 3.02 -5.17 8.30
C TYR A 75 4.32 -5.98 8.42
N GLY A 76 4.84 -6.20 9.62
CA GLY A 76 6.05 -7.00 9.83
C GLY A 76 5.92 -8.42 9.28
N VAL A 77 4.79 -9.08 9.51
CA VAL A 77 4.48 -10.40 8.95
C VAL A 77 4.40 -10.34 7.43
N LEU A 78 3.71 -9.35 6.85
CA LEU A 78 3.64 -9.17 5.40
C LEU A 78 5.02 -8.91 4.79
N GLU A 79 5.87 -8.16 5.47
CA GLU A 79 7.24 -7.89 5.04
C GLU A 79 8.12 -9.13 5.06
N SER A 80 8.04 -9.93 6.13
CA SER A 80 8.80 -11.18 6.24
C SER A 80 8.46 -12.20 5.15
N ARG A 81 7.22 -12.15 4.64
CA ARG A 81 6.73 -13.01 3.54
C ARG A 81 6.95 -12.39 2.16
N SER A 82 7.41 -11.14 2.11
CA SER A 82 7.65 -10.46 0.85
C SER A 82 8.97 -10.94 0.24
N SER A 83 8.90 -11.34 -1.03
CA SER A 83 10.09 -11.48 -1.86
C SER A 83 10.31 -10.19 -2.64
N PRO A 84 11.57 -9.74 -2.83
CA PRO A 84 11.87 -8.64 -3.74
C PRO A 84 11.29 -8.95 -5.13
N ALA A 85 10.51 -8.02 -5.68
CA ALA A 85 9.96 -8.16 -7.02
C ALA A 85 11.04 -7.87 -8.07
N ALA A 86 11.40 -8.87 -8.87
CA ALA A 86 12.20 -8.68 -10.08
C ALA A 86 11.26 -8.49 -11.28
N GLY A 87 11.22 -7.30 -11.90
CA GLY A 87 10.35 -7.02 -13.06
C GLY A 87 10.19 -5.53 -13.41
N VAL A 88 9.44 -5.24 -14.48
CA VAL A 88 9.15 -3.88 -15.00
C VAL A 88 7.66 -3.59 -14.86
N ALA A 89 7.29 -2.50 -14.18
CA ALA A 89 5.90 -2.08 -13.97
C ALA A 89 5.23 -1.60 -15.28
N PHE A 90 3.96 -1.95 -15.50
CA PHE A 90 3.18 -1.45 -16.64
C PHE A 90 2.54 -0.10 -16.30
N GLY A 91 2.75 0.88 -17.19
CA GLY A 91 2.17 2.23 -17.08
C GLY A 91 3.22 3.29 -16.77
N GLY A 92 3.91 3.77 -17.82
CA GLY A 92 4.75 4.96 -17.79
C GLY A 92 6.01 4.86 -16.93
N GLY A 93 7.17 5.21 -17.48
CA GLY A 93 8.45 5.09 -16.78
C GLY A 93 8.57 6.01 -15.56
N TRP A 94 8.14 5.58 -14.37
CA TRP A 94 8.17 6.42 -13.16
C TRP A 94 8.33 5.64 -11.85
N THR A 95 9.08 4.53 -11.83
CA THR A 95 9.37 3.79 -10.59
C THR A 95 10.86 3.83 -10.27
N SER A 96 11.24 4.59 -9.24
CA SER A 96 12.60 4.57 -8.69
C SER A 96 12.81 3.30 -7.84
N HIS A 97 14.08 2.97 -7.58
CA HIS A 97 14.62 1.68 -7.10
C HIS A 97 13.85 0.97 -5.96
N LEU A 98 13.07 1.69 -5.14
CA LEU A 98 12.39 1.19 -3.95
C LEU A 98 11.19 0.26 -4.23
N GLN A 99 10.51 0.40 -5.39
CA GLN A 99 9.39 -0.49 -5.75
C GLN A 99 9.83 -1.90 -6.19
N ARG A 100 11.13 -2.12 -6.45
CA ARG A 100 11.67 -3.46 -6.78
C ARG A 100 11.76 -4.40 -5.57
N ARG A 101 11.43 -3.93 -4.37
CA ARG A 101 11.51 -4.76 -3.15
C ARG A 101 10.18 -5.31 -2.64
N GLY A 102 9.10 -5.30 -3.41
CA GLY A 102 7.91 -6.02 -2.97
C GLY A 102 6.81 -6.20 -4.00
N LEU A 103 6.45 -7.47 -4.18
CA LEU A 103 5.08 -7.99 -4.14
C LEU A 103 4.23 -8.13 -5.41
N ILE A 104 4.62 -7.65 -6.60
CA ILE A 104 3.78 -7.91 -7.80
C ILE A 104 4.64 -8.42 -8.98
N PRO A 105 4.35 -9.61 -9.55
CA PRO A 105 4.93 -10.01 -10.83
C PRO A 105 4.37 -9.11 -11.93
N VAL A 106 5.25 -8.48 -12.72
CA VAL A 106 4.83 -7.64 -13.84
C VAL A 106 5.58 -8.06 -15.10
N GLU A 107 4.84 -8.57 -16.08
CA GLU A 107 5.31 -8.82 -17.45
C GLU A 107 5.20 -7.54 -18.30
N ASP A 108 6.14 -7.30 -19.20
CA ASP A 108 6.17 -6.17 -20.15
C ASP A 108 5.73 -6.65 -21.55
N HIS A 109 4.48 -6.40 -21.91
CA HIS A 109 3.88 -6.71 -23.21
C HIS A 109 4.08 -5.60 -24.25
N ALA A 110 4.62 -4.44 -23.87
CA ALA A 110 4.86 -3.33 -24.81
C ALA A 110 6.14 -3.54 -25.63
N LYS A 111 7.00 -4.48 -25.24
CA LYS A 111 8.23 -4.87 -25.96
C LYS A 111 8.10 -6.12 -26.82
N ARG A 112 6.90 -6.69 -26.99
CA ARG A 112 6.64 -7.68 -28.03
C ARG A 112 6.34 -6.99 -29.36
N ARG A 113 7.38 -6.45 -30.00
CA ARG A 113 7.44 -6.18 -31.43
C ARG A 113 8.84 -6.43 -31.94
#